data_AF-A0A1A9HHK5-F1
#
_entry.id   AF-A0A1A9HHK5-F1
#
_cell.length_a   1.000
_cell.length_b   1.000
_cell.length_c   1.000
_cell.angle_alpha   90.00
_cell.angle_beta   90.00
_cell.angle_gamma   90.00
#
_symmetry.space_group_name_H-M   'P 1'
#
loop_
_entity.id
_entity.type
_entity.pdbx_description
1 polymer ?
#
loop_
_entity_poly.entity_id
_entity_poly.type
_entity_poly.pdbx_seq_one_letter_code
_entity_poly.pdbx_strand_id
1 'polypeptide(L)'
;MTGATLTHAAALDDAQGLWAAGKRDQAIQVAEAGLKATPDDPRLRFALGTMLLEQQQLERARALFTSLTEDFPDLADPYNNLAVIHAARGEYEAARQSLTRALDLQPDHAQAQENMGDVMMRLAQQSYERALKQALGDDTALKVKLQRVTAFNNAKGVQAR
;
A
#
# COMPACT_ATOMS: atom_id res chain seq x y z
N MET A 1 20.20 -28.71 -21.29
CA MET A 1 19.86 -27.89 -20.11
C MET A 1 20.47 -26.52 -20.31
N THR A 2 19.73 -25.60 -20.93
CA THR A 2 20.17 -24.22 -21.13
C THR A 2 19.68 -23.42 -19.94
N GLY A 3 20.57 -23.20 -18.97
CA GLY A 3 20.33 -22.22 -17.91
C GLY A 3 20.34 -20.84 -18.55
N ALA A 4 19.18 -20.38 -19.01
CA ALA A 4 19.01 -19.00 -19.41
C ALA A 4 19.23 -18.16 -18.15
N THR A 5 20.33 -17.42 -18.11
CA THR A 5 20.50 -16.33 -17.16
C THR A 5 19.37 -15.35 -17.43
N LEU A 6 18.31 -15.43 -16.62
CA LEU A 6 17.23 -14.45 -16.59
C LEU A 6 17.90 -13.09 -16.35
N THR A 7 17.92 -12.27 -17.39
CA THR A 7 18.32 -10.87 -17.25
C THR A 7 17.25 -10.15 -16.43
N HIS A 8 17.63 -9.04 -15.80
CA HIS A 8 16.75 -8.17 -15.01
C HIS A 8 15.40 -7.91 -15.71
N ALA A 9 15.45 -7.54 -17.00
CA ALA A 9 14.25 -7.27 -17.80
C ALA A 9 13.42 -8.53 -18.08
N ALA A 10 14.05 -9.66 -18.39
CA ALA A 10 13.33 -10.89 -18.72
C ALA A 10 12.51 -11.42 -17.52
N ALA A 11 13.07 -11.39 -16.32
CA ALA A 11 12.36 -11.88 -15.13
C ALA A 11 11.14 -11.01 -14.77
N LEU A 12 11.25 -9.69 -14.95
CA LEU A 12 10.15 -8.77 -14.71
C LEU A 12 9.01 -8.99 -15.71
N ASP A 13 9.33 -9.04 -17.00
CA ASP A 13 8.36 -9.20 -18.08
C ASP A 13 7.64 -10.55 -17.96
N ASP A 14 8.38 -11.63 -17.67
CA ASP A 14 7.80 -12.97 -17.47
C ASP A 14 6.85 -13.00 -16.26
N ALA A 15 7.27 -12.43 -15.12
CA ALA A 15 6.45 -12.39 -13.92
C ALA A 15 5.15 -11.59 -14.17
N GLN A 16 5.24 -10.43 -14.83
CA GLN A 16 4.08 -9.61 -15.17
C GLN A 16 3.16 -10.31 -16.18
N GLY A 17 3.72 -10.98 -17.19
CA GLY A 17 2.95 -11.77 -18.15
C GLY A 17 2.17 -12.91 -17.48
N LEU A 18 2.81 -13.63 -16.55
CA LEU A 18 2.15 -14.66 -15.75
C LEU A 18 1.06 -14.09 -14.84
N TRP A 19 1.30 -12.91 -14.26
CA TRP A 19 0.33 -12.19 -13.42
C TRP A 19 -0.92 -11.83 -14.21
N ALA A 20 -0.74 -11.22 -15.38
CA ALA A 20 -1.81 -10.86 -16.30
C ALA A 20 -2.60 -12.08 -16.80
N ALA A 21 -1.93 -13.23 -16.96
CA ALA A 21 -2.56 -14.50 -17.31
C ALA A 21 -3.29 -15.20 -16.13
N GLY A 22 -3.35 -14.57 -14.96
CA GLY A 22 -3.99 -15.12 -13.75
C GLY A 22 -3.19 -16.21 -13.05
N LYS A 23 -1.96 -16.50 -13.49
CA LYS A 23 -1.08 -17.52 -12.91
C LYS A 23 -0.30 -16.94 -11.73
N ARG A 24 -1.03 -16.52 -10.69
CA ARG A 24 -0.52 -15.72 -9.56
C ARG A 24 0.69 -16.33 -8.86
N ASP A 25 0.63 -17.62 -8.53
CA ASP A 25 1.73 -18.28 -7.83
C ASP A 25 2.99 -18.42 -8.69
N GLN A 26 2.82 -18.68 -9.99
CA GLN A 26 3.95 -18.78 -10.92
C GLN A 26 4.62 -17.42 -11.11
N ALA A 27 3.84 -16.35 -11.22
CA ALA A 27 4.36 -14.99 -11.31
C ALA A 27 5.25 -14.63 -10.10
N ILE A 28 4.78 -14.93 -8.89
CA ILE A 28 5.53 -14.71 -7.65
C ILE A 28 6.82 -15.54 -7.64
N GLN A 29 6.75 -16.83 -8.01
CA GLN A 29 7.94 -17.69 -8.07
C GLN A 29 8.99 -17.18 -9.05
N VAL A 30 8.57 -16.71 -10.24
CA VAL A 30 9.46 -16.13 -11.24
C VAL A 30 10.09 -14.84 -10.74
N ALA A 31 9.30 -13.94 -10.13
CA ALA A 31 9.82 -12.70 -9.58
C ALA A 31 10.82 -12.94 -8.42
N GLU A 32 10.55 -13.90 -7.53
CA GLU A 32 11.47 -14.31 -6.47
C GLU A 32 12.77 -14.90 -7.02
N ALA A 33 12.68 -15.77 -8.03
CA ALA A 33 13.85 -16.34 -8.68
C ALA A 33 14.68 -15.26 -9.39
N GLY A 34 14.03 -14.29 -10.04
CA GLY A 34 14.67 -13.13 -10.63
C GLY A 34 15.42 -12.30 -9.58
N LEU A 35 14.77 -11.95 -8.46
CA LEU A 35 15.43 -11.20 -7.39
C LEU A 35 16.61 -11.95 -6.74
N LYS A 36 16.59 -13.29 -6.70
CA LYS A 36 17.77 -14.05 -6.25
C LYS A 36 18.96 -13.90 -7.19
N ALA A 37 18.70 -13.78 -8.49
CA ALA A 37 19.74 -13.55 -9.49
C ALA A 37 20.16 -12.07 -9.55
N THR A 38 19.24 -11.16 -9.22
CA THR A 38 19.40 -9.71 -9.33
C THR A 38 18.83 -8.98 -8.11
N PRO A 39 19.53 -9.01 -6.96
CA PRO A 39 18.98 -8.52 -5.68
C PRO A 39 18.66 -7.02 -5.66
N ASP A 40 19.35 -6.26 -6.50
CA ASP A 40 19.32 -4.79 -6.50
C ASP A 40 18.38 -4.21 -7.57
N ASP A 41 17.50 -5.01 -8.20
CA ASP A 41 16.52 -4.48 -9.15
C ASP A 41 15.31 -3.86 -8.43
N PRO A 42 15.19 -2.51 -8.37
CA PRO A 42 14.05 -1.89 -7.69
C PRO A 42 12.72 -2.17 -8.38
N ARG A 43 12.70 -2.34 -9.71
CA ARG A 43 11.47 -2.55 -10.48
C ARG A 43 10.92 -3.94 -10.21
N LEU A 44 11.79 -4.95 -10.20
CA LEU A 44 11.38 -6.32 -9.89
C LEU A 44 10.94 -6.47 -8.43
N ARG A 45 11.65 -5.80 -7.52
CA ARG A 45 11.30 -5.76 -6.09
C ARG A 45 9.95 -5.08 -5.87
N PHE A 46 9.70 -3.98 -6.56
CA PHE A 46 8.42 -3.27 -6.54
C PHE A 46 7.29 -4.14 -7.10
N ALA A 47 7.49 -4.76 -8.27
CA ALA A 47 6.51 -5.64 -8.88
C ALA A 47 6.13 -6.81 -7.96
N LEU A 48 7.10 -7.50 -7.37
CA LEU A 48 6.85 -8.56 -6.39
C LEU A 48 6.10 -8.04 -5.16
N GLY A 49 6.48 -6.86 -4.64
CA GLY A 49 5.78 -6.20 -3.54
C GLY A 49 4.30 -5.98 -3.84
N THR A 50 3.98 -5.47 -5.02
CA THR A 50 2.60 -5.23 -5.46
C THR A 50 1.82 -6.54 -5.63
N MET A 51 2.43 -7.56 -6.23
CA MET A 51 1.82 -8.90 -6.36
C MET A 51 1.48 -9.50 -5.00
N LEU A 52 2.39 -9.38 -4.03
CA LEU A 52 2.17 -9.86 -2.67
C LEU A 52 1.09 -9.08 -1.94
N LEU A 53 1.03 -7.75 -2.14
CA LEU A 53 -0.02 -6.89 -1.59
C LEU A 53 -1.40 -7.28 -2.14
N GLU A 54 -1.54 -7.48 -3.45
CA GLU A 54 -2.76 -7.96 -4.09
C GLU A 54 -3.19 -9.33 -3.54
N GLN A 55 -2.25 -10.22 -3.23
CA GLN A 55 -2.51 -11.52 -2.59
C GLN A 55 -2.69 -11.46 -1.05
N GLN A 56 -2.83 -10.25 -0.47
CA GLN A 56 -2.97 -10.04 0.98
C GLN A 56 -1.80 -10.58 1.83
N GLN A 57 -0.63 -10.79 1.24
CA GLN A 57 0.60 -11.21 1.93
C GLN A 57 1.32 -9.99 2.51
N LEU A 58 0.63 -9.26 3.40
CA LEU A 58 0.98 -7.91 3.85
C LEU A 58 2.38 -7.81 4.45
N GLU A 59 2.80 -8.77 5.27
CA GLU A 59 4.14 -8.74 5.89
C GLU A 59 5.27 -8.87 4.86
N ARG A 60 5.08 -9.72 3.86
CA ARG A 60 6.08 -9.94 2.80
C ARG A 60 6.16 -8.73 1.89
N ALA A 61 5.02 -8.17 1.51
CA ALA A 61 4.95 -6.92 0.76
C ALA A 61 5.62 -5.76 1.53
N ARG A 62 5.32 -5.64 2.85
CA ARG A 62 5.91 -4.61 3.72
C ARG A 62 7.42 -4.70 3.74
N ALA A 63 7.99 -5.89 3.88
CA ALA A 63 9.44 -6.07 3.88
C ALA A 63 10.09 -5.59 2.57
N LEU A 64 9.47 -5.90 1.42
CA LEU A 64 9.98 -5.45 0.12
C LEU A 64 9.88 -3.93 -0.05
N PHE A 65 8.74 -3.33 0.28
CA PHE A 65 8.60 -1.88 0.18
C PHE A 65 9.46 -1.13 1.19
N THR A 66 9.65 -1.66 2.40
CA THR A 66 10.57 -1.07 3.39
C THR A 66 12.00 -1.07 2.85
N SER A 67 12.49 -2.19 2.33
CA SER A 67 13.83 -2.23 1.73
C SER A 67 13.96 -1.33 0.50
N LEU A 68 12.89 -1.13 -0.29
CA LEU A 68 12.91 -0.13 -1.36
C LEU A 68 13.07 1.29 -0.84
N THR A 69 12.40 1.64 0.27
CA THR A 69 12.54 2.98 0.87
C THR A 69 13.90 3.22 1.52
N GLU A 70 14.59 2.15 1.93
CA GLU A 70 15.94 2.21 2.49
C GLU A 70 16.99 2.36 1.38
N ASP A 71 16.90 1.55 0.33
CA ASP A 71 17.88 1.55 -0.77
C ASP A 71 17.63 2.67 -1.79
N PHE A 72 16.36 3.06 -1.99
CA PHE A 72 15.92 4.03 -2.99
C PHE A 72 14.96 5.07 -2.37
N PRO A 73 15.45 5.94 -1.47
CA PRO A 73 14.63 6.85 -0.66
C PRO A 73 13.93 7.98 -1.44
N ASP A 74 14.22 8.10 -2.74
CA ASP A 74 13.66 9.11 -3.64
C ASP A 74 12.51 8.58 -4.51
N LEU A 75 12.16 7.29 -4.37
CA LEU A 75 10.99 6.71 -5.05
C LEU A 75 9.73 6.96 -4.22
N ALA A 76 8.73 7.63 -4.82
CA ALA A 76 7.46 7.92 -4.15
C ALA A 76 6.57 6.67 -3.99
N ASP A 77 6.52 5.78 -4.99
CA ASP A 77 5.58 4.66 -5.04
C ASP A 77 5.72 3.65 -3.87
N PRO A 78 6.93 3.26 -3.41
CA PRO A 78 7.09 2.39 -2.25
C PRO A 78 6.46 2.98 -0.97
N TYR A 79 6.58 4.29 -0.75
CA TYR A 79 5.95 4.94 0.40
C TYR A 79 4.41 4.91 0.31
N ASN A 80 3.84 5.14 -0.88
CA ASN A 80 2.41 4.99 -1.10
C ASN A 80 1.93 3.55 -0.78
N ASN A 81 2.65 2.52 -1.22
CA ASN A 81 2.29 1.13 -0.93
C ASN A 81 2.46 0.75 0.55
N LEU A 82 3.49 1.26 1.23
CA LEU A 82 3.61 1.12 2.69
C LEU A 82 2.40 1.74 3.40
N ALA A 83 1.91 2.88 2.93
CA ALA A 83 0.72 3.50 3.51
C ALA A 83 -0.54 2.65 3.35
N VAL A 84 -0.74 2.04 2.18
CA VAL A 84 -1.83 1.08 1.96
C VAL A 84 -1.75 -0.08 2.95
N ILE A 85 -0.56 -0.63 3.18
CA ILE A 85 -0.34 -1.71 4.15
C ILE A 85 -0.62 -1.26 5.59
N HIS A 86 -0.12 -0.10 6.00
CA HIS A 86 -0.40 0.46 7.32
C HIS A 86 -1.90 0.73 7.52
N ALA A 87 -2.57 1.29 6.52
CA ALA A 87 -4.01 1.54 6.56
C ALA A 87 -4.82 0.23 6.68
N ALA A 88 -4.44 -0.82 5.96
CA ALA A 88 -5.06 -2.14 6.06
C ALA A 88 -4.94 -2.76 7.46
N ARG A 89 -3.92 -2.36 8.23
CA ARG A 89 -3.69 -2.77 9.63
C ARG A 89 -4.31 -1.82 10.66
N GLY A 90 -4.97 -0.75 10.23
CA GLY A 90 -5.50 0.30 11.10
C GLY A 90 -4.43 1.25 11.68
N GLU A 91 -3.20 1.18 11.17
CA GLU A 91 -2.05 1.99 11.58
C GLU A 91 -2.06 3.35 10.85
N TYR A 92 -3.17 4.09 10.95
CA TYR A 92 -3.42 5.26 10.10
C TYR A 92 -2.40 6.40 10.26
N GLU A 93 -1.80 6.56 11.44
CA GLU A 93 -0.76 7.57 11.64
C GLU A 93 0.54 7.23 10.91
N ALA A 94 0.92 5.95 10.87
CA ALA A 94 2.05 5.49 10.07
C ALA A 94 1.73 5.60 8.56
N ALA A 95 0.50 5.28 8.17
CA ALA A 95 0.05 5.47 6.79
C ALA A 95 0.16 6.94 6.36
N ARG A 96 -0.25 7.87 7.22
CA ARG A 96 -0.13 9.32 6.98
C ARG A 96 1.32 9.73 6.78
N GLN A 97 2.25 9.26 7.62
CA GLN A 97 3.67 9.57 7.50
C GLN A 97 4.25 9.10 6.16
N SER A 98 3.94 7.86 5.75
CA SER A 98 4.38 7.34 4.46
C SER A 98 3.79 8.13 3.28
N LEU A 99 2.51 8.51 3.33
CA LEU A 99 1.90 9.34 2.28
C LEU A 99 2.46 10.76 2.23
N THR A 100 2.78 11.35 3.38
CA THR A 100 3.49 12.63 3.42
C THR A 100 4.83 12.50 2.69
N ARG A 101 5.61 11.46 2.96
CA ARG A 101 6.87 11.24 2.24
C ARG A 101 6.68 11.03 0.75
N ALA A 102 5.67 10.26 0.32
CA ALA A 102 5.34 10.08 -1.09
C ALA A 102 5.00 11.40 -1.79
N LEU A 103 4.21 12.26 -1.14
CA LEU A 103 3.79 13.55 -1.68
C LEU A 103 4.87 14.63 -1.61
N ASP A 104 5.80 14.55 -0.66
CA ASP A 104 6.99 15.40 -0.63
C ASP A 104 7.92 15.11 -1.82
N LEU A 105 8.03 13.84 -2.21
CA LEU A 105 8.81 13.39 -3.37
C LEU A 105 8.11 13.67 -4.69
N GLN A 106 6.79 13.44 -4.74
CA GLN A 106 5.97 13.62 -5.92
C GLN A 106 4.64 14.29 -5.56
N PRO A 107 4.58 15.63 -5.57
CA PRO A 107 3.38 16.37 -5.18
C PRO A 107 2.14 16.10 -6.07
N ASP A 108 2.34 15.69 -7.32
CA ASP A 108 1.28 15.36 -8.30
C ASP A 108 0.87 13.88 -8.30
N HIS A 109 1.32 13.09 -7.32
CA HIS A 109 0.97 11.68 -7.18
C HIS A 109 -0.51 11.48 -6.80
N ALA A 110 -1.36 11.35 -7.82
CA ALA A 110 -2.81 11.31 -7.65
C ALA A 110 -3.30 10.19 -6.71
N GLN A 111 -2.71 9.00 -6.79
CA GLN A 111 -3.10 7.88 -5.92
C GLN A 111 -2.69 8.13 -4.46
N ALA A 112 -1.51 8.72 -4.22
CA ALA A 112 -1.10 9.09 -2.86
C ALA A 112 -1.99 10.20 -2.28
N GLN A 113 -2.44 11.16 -3.10
CA GLN A 113 -3.40 12.18 -2.67
C GLN A 113 -4.75 11.56 -2.29
N GLU A 114 -5.27 10.63 -3.10
CA GLU A 114 -6.50 9.90 -2.78
C GLU A 114 -6.36 9.11 -1.46
N ASN A 115 -5.28 8.33 -1.34
CA ASN A 115 -4.99 7.54 -0.14
C ASN A 115 -4.83 8.43 1.10
N MET A 116 -4.25 9.63 0.97
CA MET A 116 -4.15 10.59 2.07
C MET A 116 -5.53 11.07 2.52
N GLY A 117 -6.44 11.35 1.58
CA GLY A 117 -7.83 11.69 1.90
C GLY A 117 -8.51 10.58 2.71
N ASP A 118 -8.37 9.33 2.29
CA ASP A 118 -8.94 8.18 3.00
C ASP A 118 -8.36 8.00 4.40
N VAL A 119 -7.05 8.11 4.54
CA VAL A 119 -6.36 8.02 5.82
C VAL A 119 -6.79 9.16 6.75
N MET A 120 -6.93 10.39 6.24
CA MET A 120 -7.44 11.53 7.01
C MET A 120 -8.88 11.32 7.49
N MET A 121 -9.74 10.71 6.68
CA MET A 121 -11.12 10.36 7.08
C MET A 121 -11.14 9.31 8.19
N ARG A 122 -10.22 8.32 8.16
CA ARG A 122 -10.06 7.34 9.24
C ARG A 122 -9.55 7.98 10.54
N LEU A 123 -8.56 8.86 10.45
CA LEU A 123 -8.03 9.60 11.61
C LEU A 123 -9.08 10.54 12.22
N ALA A 124 -9.90 11.20 11.39
CA ALA A 124 -11.01 12.01 11.84
C ALA A 124 -12.06 11.17 12.59
N GLN A 125 -12.39 9.98 12.08
CA GLN A 125 -13.28 9.04 12.76
C GLN A 125 -12.75 8.68 14.16
N GLN A 126 -11.49 8.24 14.27
CA GLN A 126 -10.87 7.90 15.56
C GLN A 126 -10.85 9.09 16.54
N SER A 127 -10.61 10.28 16.02
CA SER A 127 -10.60 11.52 16.83
C SER A 127 -12.00 11.84 17.36
N TYR A 128 -13.05 11.71 16.54
CA TYR A 128 -14.43 11.91 16.98
C TYR A 128 -14.88 10.85 17.99
N GLU A 129 -14.52 9.58 17.78
CA GLU A 129 -14.81 8.50 18.73
C GLU A 129 -14.15 8.76 20.09
N ARG A 130 -12.88 9.18 20.09
CA ARG A 130 -12.15 9.55 21.31
C ARG A 130 -12.79 10.74 22.02
N ALA A 131 -13.15 11.79 21.28
CA ALA A 131 -13.81 12.97 21.83
C ALA A 131 -15.17 12.60 22.46
N LEU A 132 -15.96 11.74 21.80
CA LEU A 132 -17.29 11.36 22.29
C LEU A 132 -17.18 10.53 23.58
N LYS A 133 -16.15 9.67 23.69
CA LYS A 133 -15.86 8.92 24.91
C LYS A 133 -15.50 9.81 26.11
N GLN A 134 -14.95 11.00 25.84
CA GLN A 134 -14.54 11.96 26.88
C GLN A 134 -15.62 13.00 27.20
N ALA A 135 -16.66 13.10 26.37
CA ALA A 135 -17.74 14.05 26.58
C ALA A 135 -18.52 13.70 27.86
N LEU A 136 -18.76 14.70 28.70
CA LEU A 136 -19.53 14.56 29.95
C LEU A 136 -21.05 14.64 29.75
N GLY A 137 -21.52 14.68 28.50
CA GLY A 137 -22.93 14.81 28.13
C GLY A 137 -23.21 14.40 26.68
N ASP A 138 -24.47 14.52 26.25
CA ASP A 138 -24.86 14.20 24.87
C ASP A 138 -24.38 15.28 23.88
N ASP A 139 -23.32 14.99 23.13
CA ASP A 139 -22.86 15.84 22.04
C ASP A 139 -23.46 15.40 20.70
N THR A 140 -24.67 15.91 20.40
CA THR A 140 -25.38 15.63 19.16
C THR A 140 -24.58 16.06 17.92
N ALA A 141 -23.85 17.16 17.99
CA ALA A 141 -23.07 17.66 16.85
C ALA A 141 -21.91 16.71 16.53
N LEU A 142 -21.21 16.21 17.54
CA LEU A 142 -20.14 15.24 17.39
C LEU A 142 -20.65 13.90 16.84
N LYS A 143 -21.80 13.43 17.32
CA LYS A 143 -22.46 12.23 16.78
C LYS A 143 -22.78 12.36 15.29
N VAL A 144 -23.26 13.52 14.84
CA VAL A 144 -23.52 13.77 13.41
C VAL A 144 -22.23 13.78 12.58
N LYS A 145 -21.16 14.41 13.08
CA LYS A 145 -19.84 14.40 12.41
C LYS A 145 -19.29 12.98 12.28
N LEU A 146 -19.36 12.20 13.35
CA LEU A 146 -18.97 10.80 13.36
C LEU A 146 -19.81 9.98 12.37
N GLN A 147 -21.13 10.14 12.36
CA GLN A 147 -21.99 9.44 11.41
C GLN A 147 -21.63 9.73 9.95
N ARG A 148 -21.32 10.99 9.62
CA ARG A 148 -20.92 11.39 8.27
C ARG A 148 -19.59 10.77 7.86
N VAL A 149 -18.56 10.86 8.70
CA VAL A 149 -17.24 10.31 8.36
C VAL A 149 -17.29 8.78 8.22
N THR A 150 -18.06 8.11 9.09
CA THR A 150 -18.28 6.66 9.02
C THR A 150 -19.00 6.27 7.74
N ALA A 151 -19.98 7.05 7.28
CA ALA A 151 -20.67 6.78 6.02
C ALA A 151 -19.72 6.82 4.81
N PHE A 152 -18.81 7.80 4.74
CA PHE A 152 -17.80 7.87 3.68
C PHE A 152 -16.83 6.68 3.74
N ASN A 153 -16.36 6.33 4.94
CA ASN A 153 -15.44 5.20 5.13
C ASN A 153 -16.06 3.84 4.76
N ASN A 154 -17.37 3.70 4.92
CA ASN A 154 -18.10 2.48 4.56
C ASN A 154 -18.44 2.42 3.06
N ALA A 155 -18.64 3.57 2.39
CA ALA A 155 -18.96 3.63 0.97
C ALA A 155 -17.83 3.08 0.07
N LYS A 156 -16.55 3.25 0.46
CA LYS A 156 -15.42 2.63 -0.25
C LYS A 156 -15.37 1.11 -0.14
N GLY A 157 -15.99 0.51 0.89
CA GLY A 157 -16.03 -0.95 1.07
C GLY A 157 -17.02 -1.70 0.17
N VAL A 158 -17.86 -0.99 -0.59
CA VAL A 158 -18.94 -1.60 -1.40
C VAL A 158 -18.48 -1.96 -2.83
N GLN A 159 -17.26 -1.59 -3.24
CA GLN A 159 -16.73 -1.87 -4.59
C GLN A 159 -15.87 -3.14 -4.70
N ALA A 160 -15.74 -3.93 -3.63
CA ALA A 160 -15.13 -5.27 -3.71
C ALA A 160 -16.21 -6.33 -3.94
N ARG A 161 -16.66 -6.51 -5.18
CA ARG A 161 -17.38 -7.69 -5.66
C ARG A 161 -16.89 -8.09 -7.04
#